data_AF-A0A494XIW7-F1
#
_entry.id   AF-A0A494XIW7-F1
#
_cell.length_a   1.000
_cell.length_b   1.000
_cell.length_c   1.000
_cell.angle_alpha   90.00
_cell.angle_beta   90.00
_cell.angle_gamma   90.00
#
_symmetry.space_group_name_H-M   'P 1'
#
loop_
_entity.id
_entity.type
_entity.pdbx_description
1 polymer ?
#
loop_
_entity_poly.entity_id
_entity_poly.type
_entity_poly.pdbx_seq_one_letter_code
_entity_poly.pdbx_strand_id
1 'polypeptide(L)'
;MHLVYADEQGNVFDHPELYGIARSGNDLVELLEDELIPLPSGATLVGLPYTRPVGMDPVSGKMQVLPGSYQAVGALLPQGFTRFYVPGYSKTDKTQKFPLFGYTAVVWKDGGFYVAAGQSDDPEPWDPENCDRNELKLEVDRLLETYPDNKLYKHLSHCALEYECLTASNTFLQRLEGAVPVSFSCNAGCYGCISEQPDDSGFVAPQTRLKFKPDVEEVVQIMLEHLKTPQSIISFGQGCEGEPSTQAKTIIEAIKRVREQTSIGYININTNAGLSDHMRAITDAGLDLMRVSTISALDEHYDAYYKPRGYTLKNVEKSLKYATDKGVYTSINYLVFPGVTDREEEIEAMIEFARRTGLKLIQMRNLNIDPDAYLSLIPPAKGEIYGMKTLLDIYRQELPDVVIGSYTHVPPVARQ
;
A
#
# COMPACT_ATOMS: atom_id res chain seq x y z
N MET A 1 -17.97 22.81 5.61
CA MET A 1 -17.15 21.85 4.84
C MET A 1 -17.46 22.02 3.37
N HIS A 2 -16.77 22.92 2.68
CA HIS A 2 -17.11 23.34 1.32
C HIS A 2 -16.52 22.41 0.26
N LEU A 3 -17.24 22.27 -0.86
CA LEU A 3 -16.81 21.52 -2.03
C LEU A 3 -15.50 22.11 -2.57
N VAL A 4 -14.51 21.26 -2.82
CA VAL A 4 -13.27 21.62 -3.51
C VAL A 4 -13.33 21.13 -4.95
N TYR A 5 -12.98 21.99 -5.90
CA TYR A 5 -12.96 21.67 -7.33
C TYR A 5 -11.78 22.34 -8.03
N ALA A 6 -11.44 21.88 -9.23
CA ALA A 6 -10.39 22.45 -10.05
C ALA A 6 -10.89 22.88 -11.43
N ASP A 7 -10.30 23.95 -11.98
CA ASP A 7 -10.47 24.32 -13.39
C ASP A 7 -9.57 23.48 -14.32
N GLU A 8 -9.66 23.72 -15.63
CA GLU A 8 -8.86 23.00 -16.64
C GLU A 8 -7.36 23.32 -16.56
N GLN A 9 -6.98 24.40 -15.88
CA GLN A 9 -5.58 24.78 -15.65
C GLN A 9 -5.02 24.18 -14.35
N GLY A 10 -5.85 23.48 -13.56
CA GLY A 10 -5.47 22.88 -12.30
C GLY A 10 -5.50 23.86 -11.11
N ASN A 11 -6.06 25.07 -11.27
CA ASN A 11 -6.28 25.94 -10.12
C ASN A 11 -7.41 25.37 -9.26
N VAL A 12 -7.19 25.35 -7.95
CA VAL A 12 -8.11 24.75 -6.97
C VAL A 12 -8.94 25.83 -6.29
N PHE A 13 -10.24 25.60 -6.16
CA PHE A 13 -11.21 26.52 -5.59
C PHE A 13 -12.11 25.81 -4.58
N ASP A 14 -12.58 26.54 -3.57
CA ASP A 14 -13.69 26.14 -2.72
C ASP A 14 -15.01 26.77 -3.20
N HIS A 15 -16.11 26.04 -3.06
CA HIS A 15 -17.43 26.56 -3.42
C HIS A 15 -18.02 27.38 -2.26
N PRO A 16 -18.53 28.61 -2.49
CA PRO A 16 -19.01 29.49 -1.42
C PRO A 16 -20.26 28.98 -0.65
N GLU A 17 -20.91 27.93 -1.12
CA GLU A 17 -22.26 27.52 -0.65
C GLU A 17 -22.37 26.00 -0.54
N LEU A 18 -21.98 25.27 -1.59
CA LEU A 18 -22.10 23.82 -1.61
C LEU A 18 -21.12 23.14 -0.68
N TYR A 19 -21.63 22.14 0.04
CA TYR A 19 -20.82 21.27 0.86
C TYR A 19 -20.18 20.17 0.02
N GLY A 20 -18.95 19.82 0.39
CA GLY A 20 -18.27 18.69 -0.23
C GLY A 20 -18.93 17.39 0.19
N ILE A 21 -18.94 16.42 -0.72
CA ILE A 21 -19.45 15.08 -0.47
C ILE A 21 -18.36 14.05 -0.78
N ALA A 22 -18.61 12.84 -0.30
CA ALA A 22 -17.73 11.70 -0.45
C ALA A 22 -18.45 10.57 -1.17
N ARG A 23 -17.72 9.47 -1.37
CA ARG A 23 -18.29 8.23 -1.85
C ARG A 23 -17.81 7.05 -1.00
N SER A 24 -18.77 6.21 -0.61
CA SER A 24 -18.55 4.90 -0.01
C SER A 24 -19.10 3.84 -0.96
N GLY A 25 -18.24 3.00 -1.53
CA GLY A 25 -18.67 2.06 -2.56
C GLY A 25 -19.22 2.81 -3.77
N ASN A 26 -20.46 2.52 -4.15
CA ASN A 26 -21.15 3.21 -5.26
C ASN A 26 -21.92 4.46 -4.83
N ASP A 27 -22.11 4.65 -3.52
CA ASP A 27 -23.05 5.63 -3.00
C ASP A 27 -22.34 6.94 -2.65
N LEU A 28 -22.95 8.04 -3.09
CA LEU A 28 -22.56 9.37 -2.65
C LEU A 28 -23.08 9.59 -1.23
N VAL A 29 -22.20 10.06 -0.35
CA VAL A 29 -22.47 10.21 1.08
C VAL A 29 -22.06 11.58 1.57
N GLU A 30 -22.75 12.03 2.62
CA GLU A 30 -22.38 13.22 3.38
C GLU A 30 -21.10 12.94 4.18
N LEU A 31 -20.29 13.98 4.38
CA LEU A 31 -19.09 13.90 5.22
C LEU A 31 -19.43 14.37 6.64
N LEU A 32 -18.98 13.61 7.63
CA LEU A 32 -19.10 13.98 9.04
C LEU A 32 -17.84 14.70 9.52
N GLU A 33 -18.00 15.70 10.39
CA GLU A 33 -16.88 16.52 10.87
C GLU A 33 -15.83 15.71 11.64
N ASP A 34 -16.26 14.67 12.35
CA ASP A 34 -15.38 13.80 13.15
C ASP A 34 -14.68 12.71 12.32
N GLU A 35 -14.89 12.71 11.00
CA GLU A 35 -14.21 11.86 10.03
C GLU A 35 -13.17 12.64 9.20
N LEU A 36 -13.00 13.92 9.49
CA LEU A 36 -12.06 14.81 8.80
C LEU A 36 -10.86 15.14 9.66
N ILE A 37 -9.68 15.09 9.03
CA ILE A 37 -8.44 15.64 9.58
C ILE A 37 -7.93 16.76 8.66
N PRO A 38 -7.17 17.74 9.19
CA PRO A 38 -6.42 18.66 8.34
C PRO A 38 -5.57 17.88 7.33
N LEU A 39 -5.44 18.39 6.11
CA LEU A 39 -4.60 17.78 5.07
C LEU A 39 -3.20 17.51 5.63
N PRO A 40 -2.76 16.24 5.76
CA PRO A 40 -1.47 15.92 6.36
C PRO A 40 -0.29 16.49 5.59
N SER A 41 0.81 16.77 6.29
CA SER A 41 2.11 17.04 5.63
C SER A 41 2.47 15.88 4.70
N GLY A 42 3.04 16.17 3.53
CA GLY A 42 3.37 15.16 2.52
C GLY A 42 2.18 14.62 1.71
N ALA A 43 0.96 15.08 1.96
CA ALA A 43 -0.19 14.79 1.10
C ALA A 43 -0.19 15.66 -0.16
N THR A 44 -0.67 15.10 -1.27
CA THR A 44 -0.71 15.79 -2.57
C THR A 44 -2.15 15.92 -3.07
N LEU A 45 -2.58 17.14 -3.37
CA LEU A 45 -3.86 17.38 -4.06
C LEU A 45 -3.74 16.98 -5.53
N VAL A 46 -4.79 16.33 -6.05
CA VAL A 46 -4.83 15.85 -7.43
C VAL A 46 -6.18 16.17 -8.07
N GLY A 47 -6.13 16.68 -9.30
CA GLY A 47 -7.30 16.76 -10.17
C GLY A 47 -7.70 15.37 -10.66
N LEU A 48 -9.01 15.13 -10.76
CA LEU A 48 -9.58 13.89 -11.26
C LEU A 48 -10.13 14.13 -12.67
N PRO A 49 -9.34 13.86 -13.73
CA PRO A 49 -9.77 14.13 -15.10
C PRO A 49 -10.99 13.29 -15.47
N TYR A 50 -11.76 13.73 -16.46
CA TYR A 50 -12.98 13.04 -16.90
C TYR A 50 -14.04 12.88 -15.80
N THR A 51 -14.05 13.80 -14.85
CA THR A 51 -15.09 13.90 -13.83
C THR A 51 -15.72 15.29 -13.81
N ARG A 52 -16.89 15.36 -13.17
CA ARG A 52 -17.48 16.58 -12.67
C ARG A 52 -17.57 16.51 -11.14
N PRO A 53 -17.23 17.61 -10.44
CA PRO A 53 -17.49 17.73 -9.01
C PRO A 53 -18.98 17.57 -8.73
N VAL A 54 -19.29 16.91 -7.62
CA VAL A 54 -20.64 16.88 -7.07
C VAL A 54 -20.59 17.55 -5.71
N GLY A 55 -21.51 18.47 -5.45
CA GLY A 55 -21.66 19.13 -4.16
C GLY A 55 -23.06 18.95 -3.63
N MET A 56 -23.23 19.16 -2.32
CA MET A 56 -24.54 19.12 -1.67
C MET A 56 -24.98 20.52 -1.27
N ASP A 57 -26.23 20.86 -1.58
CA ASP A 57 -26.87 22.05 -1.03
C ASP A 57 -27.20 21.83 0.45
N PRO A 58 -26.66 22.64 1.39
CA PRO A 58 -26.78 22.38 2.82
C PRO A 58 -28.18 22.63 3.39
N VAL A 59 -29.07 23.31 2.66
CA VAL A 59 -30.44 23.62 3.12
C VAL A 59 -31.41 22.52 2.71
N SER A 60 -31.28 22.02 1.49
CA SER A 60 -32.19 21.05 0.89
C SER A 60 -31.67 19.61 0.93
N GLY A 61 -30.37 19.40 1.20
CA GLY A 61 -29.71 18.10 1.16
C GLY A 61 -29.54 17.54 -0.27
N LYS A 62 -29.84 18.32 -1.31
CA LYS A 62 -29.77 17.86 -2.70
C LYS A 62 -28.33 17.84 -3.17
N MET A 63 -27.88 16.67 -3.63
CA MET A 63 -26.62 16.52 -4.35
C MET A 63 -26.79 16.96 -5.81
N GLN A 64 -25.87 17.79 -6.28
CA GLN A 64 -25.90 18.34 -7.63
C GLN A 64 -24.51 18.37 -8.26
N VAL A 65 -24.46 18.04 -9.55
CA VAL A 65 -23.25 18.15 -10.36
C VAL A 65 -22.96 19.62 -10.59
N LEU A 66 -21.72 20.05 -10.34
CA LEU A 66 -21.31 21.43 -10.57
C LEU A 66 -21.34 21.73 -12.09
N PRO A 67 -22.08 22.78 -12.54
CA PRO A 67 -22.11 23.15 -13.94
C PRO A 67 -20.78 23.77 -14.38
N GLY A 68 -20.47 23.66 -15.68
CA GLY A 68 -19.24 24.20 -16.27
C GLY A 68 -18.19 23.13 -16.60
N SER A 69 -16.98 23.58 -16.93
CA SER A 69 -15.84 22.72 -17.23
C SER A 69 -14.89 22.68 -16.05
N TYR A 70 -15.29 21.92 -15.03
CA TYR A 70 -14.53 21.70 -13.81
C TYR A 70 -14.26 20.21 -13.61
N GLN A 71 -13.26 19.91 -12.80
CA GLN A 71 -12.86 18.57 -12.41
C GLN A 71 -12.96 18.40 -10.90
N ALA A 72 -13.35 17.22 -10.45
CA ALA A 72 -13.31 16.88 -9.04
C ALA A 72 -11.85 16.87 -8.55
N VAL A 73 -11.65 17.16 -7.26
CA VAL A 73 -10.33 17.13 -6.63
C VAL A 73 -10.33 16.02 -5.58
N GLY A 74 -9.21 15.32 -5.47
CA GLY A 74 -8.92 14.39 -4.38
C GLY A 74 -7.57 14.69 -3.74
N ALA A 75 -7.23 13.92 -2.73
CA ALA A 75 -5.91 13.93 -2.10
C ALA A 75 -5.28 12.53 -2.11
N LEU A 76 -3.96 12.49 -2.24
CA LEU A 76 -3.12 11.31 -2.02
C LEU A 76 -2.51 11.42 -0.64
N LEU A 77 -2.77 10.43 0.23
CA LEU A 77 -2.29 10.43 1.60
C LEU A 77 -0.88 9.81 1.69
N PRO A 78 0.01 10.34 2.55
CA PRO A 78 1.26 9.68 2.89
C PRO A 78 1.00 8.42 3.74
N GLN A 79 2.06 7.64 3.98
CA GLN A 79 2.00 6.51 4.91
C GLN A 79 1.65 7.01 6.33
N GLY A 80 0.96 6.18 7.10
CA GLY A 80 0.46 6.53 8.44
C GLY A 80 -1.00 6.98 8.48
N PHE A 81 -1.66 7.13 7.32
CA PHE A 81 -3.06 7.53 7.25
C PHE A 81 -3.91 6.56 6.42
N THR A 82 -5.06 6.19 6.97
CA THR A 82 -6.09 5.37 6.31
C THR A 82 -7.22 6.27 5.83
N ARG A 83 -7.56 6.18 4.53
CA ARG A 83 -8.69 6.93 3.97
C ARG A 83 -10.02 6.36 4.47
N PHE A 84 -10.98 7.24 4.73
CA PHE A 84 -12.34 6.85 5.10
C PHE A 84 -13.29 6.87 3.92
N TYR A 85 -13.05 7.72 2.92
CA TYR A 85 -13.87 7.79 1.71
C TYR A 85 -13.05 8.08 0.46
N VAL A 86 -13.59 7.71 -0.70
CA VAL A 86 -13.08 8.20 -2.00
C VAL A 86 -13.79 9.51 -2.39
N PRO A 87 -13.24 10.34 -3.29
CA PRO A 87 -13.86 11.60 -3.69
C PRO A 87 -15.25 11.42 -4.29
N GLY A 88 -16.19 12.32 -3.95
CA GLY A 88 -17.52 12.38 -4.55
C GLY A 88 -17.47 13.06 -5.93
N TYR A 89 -17.78 12.31 -6.99
CA TYR A 89 -17.76 12.83 -8.36
C TYR A 89 -18.76 12.09 -9.27
N SER A 90 -19.02 12.66 -10.43
CA SER A 90 -19.65 11.97 -11.57
C SER A 90 -18.65 11.86 -12.73
N LYS A 91 -18.41 10.65 -13.25
CA LYS A 91 -17.60 10.49 -14.49
C LYS A 91 -18.32 11.15 -15.66
N THR A 92 -17.59 11.91 -16.46
CA THR A 92 -18.04 12.41 -17.77
C THR A 92 -17.77 11.42 -18.89
N ASP A 93 -16.72 10.60 -18.73
CA ASP A 93 -16.40 9.48 -19.61
C ASP A 93 -16.09 8.23 -18.77
N LYS A 94 -17.00 7.24 -18.83
CA LYS A 94 -16.88 5.98 -18.07
C LYS A 94 -15.87 5.00 -18.68
N THR A 95 -15.36 5.29 -19.88
CA THR A 95 -14.31 4.46 -20.51
C THR A 95 -12.92 4.80 -19.99
N GLN A 96 -12.75 5.99 -19.41
CA GLN A 96 -11.47 6.45 -18.86
C GLN A 96 -11.28 5.97 -17.42
N LYS A 97 -10.11 5.40 -17.16
CA LYS A 97 -9.68 4.94 -15.84
C LYS A 97 -8.64 5.88 -15.27
N PHE A 98 -8.66 6.05 -13.95
CA PHE A 98 -7.61 6.79 -13.25
C PHE A 98 -6.30 6.00 -13.18
N PRO A 99 -5.16 6.69 -13.09
CA PRO A 99 -3.90 6.10 -12.68
C PRO A 99 -4.01 5.36 -11.33
N LEU A 100 -3.06 4.47 -11.04
CA LEU A 100 -3.04 3.67 -9.81
C LEU A 100 -2.60 4.52 -8.61
N PHE A 101 -3.53 5.31 -8.05
CA PHE A 101 -3.35 6.06 -6.81
C PHE A 101 -4.52 5.88 -5.83
N GLY A 102 -4.25 6.16 -4.55
CA GLY A 102 -5.19 6.03 -3.43
C GLY A 102 -5.95 7.32 -3.19
N TYR A 103 -6.94 7.61 -4.03
CA TYR A 103 -7.73 8.85 -3.96
C TYR A 103 -8.57 8.94 -2.69
N THR A 104 -8.50 10.08 -2.01
CA THR A 104 -9.25 10.40 -0.79
C THR A 104 -10.07 11.67 -0.96
N ALA A 105 -11.30 11.70 -0.42
CA ALA A 105 -12.14 12.89 -0.46
C ALA A 105 -11.50 14.09 0.27
N VAL A 106 -11.67 15.29 -0.28
CA VAL A 106 -11.13 16.54 0.24
C VAL A 106 -12.21 17.62 0.29
N VAL A 107 -12.17 18.44 1.34
CA VAL A 107 -13.06 19.59 1.54
C VAL A 107 -12.27 20.80 2.02
N TRP A 108 -12.85 21.99 1.88
CA TRP A 108 -12.34 23.21 2.48
C TRP A 108 -13.10 23.52 3.78
N LYS A 109 -12.38 23.68 4.88
CA LYS A 109 -12.96 23.92 6.21
C LYS A 109 -11.98 24.77 7.02
N ASP A 110 -12.50 25.75 7.77
CA ASP A 110 -11.73 26.58 8.70
C ASP A 110 -10.45 27.21 8.10
N GLY A 111 -10.51 27.63 6.83
CA GLY A 111 -9.40 28.29 6.13
C GLY A 111 -8.31 27.35 5.61
N GLY A 112 -8.56 26.04 5.56
CA GLY A 112 -7.63 25.06 5.01
C GLY A 112 -8.28 23.83 4.39
N PHE A 113 -7.45 22.97 3.80
CA PHE A 113 -7.88 21.67 3.27
C PHE A 113 -8.00 20.64 4.38
N TYR A 114 -9.06 19.85 4.31
CA TYR A 114 -9.32 18.70 5.18
C TYR A 114 -9.61 17.48 4.32
N VAL A 115 -9.22 16.30 4.80
CA VAL A 115 -9.41 15.02 4.10
C VAL A 115 -10.16 14.03 4.98
N ALA A 116 -10.93 13.17 4.33
CA ALA A 116 -11.63 12.07 5.00
C ALA A 116 -10.67 10.91 5.31
N ALA A 117 -10.02 10.97 6.47
CA ALA A 117 -9.01 10.00 6.86
C ALA A 117 -8.80 9.99 8.37
N GLY A 118 -8.17 8.93 8.86
CA GLY A 118 -7.66 8.82 10.22
C GLY A 118 -6.20 8.40 10.23
N GLN A 119 -5.46 8.88 11.22
CA GLN A 119 -4.10 8.40 11.47
C GLN A 119 -4.17 6.95 11.97
N SER A 120 -3.53 6.04 11.23
CA SER A 120 -3.41 4.62 11.55
C SER A 120 -2.02 4.22 12.01
N ASP A 121 -1.01 5.08 11.87
CA ASP A 121 0.36 4.86 12.33
C ASP A 121 1.10 6.19 12.51
N ASP A 122 2.29 6.18 13.09
CA ASP A 122 3.16 7.37 13.12
C ASP A 122 3.74 7.64 11.71
N PRO A 123 3.37 8.74 11.03
CA PRO A 123 3.84 9.03 9.68
C PRO A 123 5.31 9.48 9.63
N GLU A 124 5.88 9.95 10.74
CA GLU A 124 7.17 10.66 10.76
C GLU A 124 8.33 9.85 10.13
N PRO A 125 8.51 8.54 10.42
CA PRO A 125 9.62 7.78 9.85
C PRO A 125 9.56 7.66 8.32
N TRP A 126 8.37 7.86 7.73
CA TRP A 126 8.11 7.74 6.30
C TRP A 126 7.76 9.08 5.64
N ASP A 127 7.94 10.21 6.34
CA ASP A 127 7.79 11.53 5.74
C ASP A 127 8.86 11.73 4.65
N PRO A 128 8.49 11.98 3.38
CA PRO A 128 9.45 12.24 2.32
C PRO A 128 10.38 13.42 2.61
N GLU A 129 9.96 14.40 3.40
CA GLU A 129 10.78 15.55 3.78
C GLU A 129 11.97 15.15 4.68
N ASN A 130 11.90 13.99 5.33
CA ASN A 130 13.00 13.43 6.11
C ASN A 130 14.08 12.78 5.22
N CYS A 131 13.94 12.80 3.90
CA CYS A 131 14.91 12.26 2.94
C CYS A 131 15.65 13.38 2.21
N ASP A 132 16.80 13.82 2.75
CA ASP A 132 17.64 14.82 2.08
C ASP A 132 18.15 14.29 0.72
N ARG A 133 17.74 14.97 -0.36
CA ARG A 133 18.08 14.55 -1.73
C ARG A 133 19.58 14.67 -2.05
N ASN A 134 20.27 15.61 -1.45
CA ASN A 134 21.71 15.78 -1.66
C ASN A 134 22.48 14.67 -0.95
N GLU A 135 22.12 14.37 0.31
CA GLU A 135 22.68 13.25 1.05
C GLU A 135 22.42 11.92 0.32
N LEU A 136 21.17 11.70 -0.10
CA LEU A 136 20.81 10.51 -0.87
C LEU A 136 21.67 10.35 -2.12
N LYS A 137 21.87 11.42 -2.89
CA LYS A 137 22.68 11.36 -4.11
C LYS A 137 24.15 10.99 -3.80
N LEU A 138 24.72 11.56 -2.75
CA LEU A 138 26.09 11.23 -2.32
C LEU A 138 26.23 9.77 -1.92
N GLU A 139 25.27 9.23 -1.17
CA GLU A 139 25.27 7.81 -0.77
C GLU A 139 25.01 6.87 -1.94
N VAL A 140 24.17 7.28 -2.91
CA VAL A 140 24.00 6.55 -4.18
C VAL A 140 25.32 6.46 -4.94
N ASP A 141 26.01 7.58 -5.14
CA ASP A 141 27.27 7.61 -5.86
C ASP A 141 28.34 6.75 -5.14
N ARG A 142 28.44 6.86 -3.80
CA ARG A 142 29.35 6.05 -2.99
C ARG A 142 29.12 4.55 -3.16
N LEU A 143 27.87 4.08 -3.06
CA LEU A 143 27.58 2.65 -3.16
C LEU A 143 27.74 2.11 -4.59
N LEU A 144 27.46 2.93 -5.62
CA LEU A 144 27.73 2.56 -7.01
C LEU A 144 29.22 2.45 -7.30
N GLU A 145 30.06 3.32 -6.72
CA GLU A 145 31.52 3.22 -6.80
C GLU A 145 32.09 2.04 -6.01
N THR A 146 31.50 1.74 -4.84
CA THR A 146 31.92 0.62 -3.98
C THR A 146 31.57 -0.74 -4.60
N TYR A 147 30.41 -0.83 -5.28
CA TYR A 147 29.90 -2.06 -5.88
C TYR A 147 29.61 -1.88 -7.38
N PRO A 148 30.64 -1.61 -8.22
CA PRO A 148 30.45 -1.22 -9.62
C PRO A 148 29.81 -2.31 -10.48
N ASP A 149 29.93 -3.57 -10.08
CA ASP A 149 29.38 -4.73 -10.80
C ASP A 149 27.99 -5.15 -10.30
N ASN A 150 27.50 -4.57 -9.21
CA ASN A 150 26.21 -4.93 -8.62
C ASN A 150 25.06 -4.23 -9.38
N LYS A 151 24.34 -5.01 -10.20
CA LYS A 151 23.19 -4.58 -11.01
C LYS A 151 22.01 -4.13 -10.15
N LEU A 152 21.87 -4.67 -8.94
CA LEU A 152 20.79 -4.26 -8.04
C LEU A 152 20.99 -2.84 -7.52
N TYR A 153 22.20 -2.43 -7.17
CA TYR A 153 22.45 -1.03 -6.81
C TYR A 153 22.16 -0.07 -7.97
N LYS A 154 22.52 -0.45 -9.20
CA LYS A 154 22.17 0.34 -10.41
C LYS A 154 20.66 0.43 -10.65
N HIS A 155 19.91 -0.63 -10.33
CA HIS A 155 18.45 -0.61 -10.44
C HIS A 155 17.81 0.22 -9.32
N LEU A 156 18.30 0.06 -8.08
CA LEU A 156 17.80 0.77 -6.92
C LEU A 156 18.13 2.26 -6.97
N SER A 157 19.24 2.67 -7.57
CA SER A 157 19.56 4.09 -7.74
C SER A 157 18.51 4.81 -8.59
N HIS A 158 18.05 4.18 -9.67
CA HIS A 158 16.91 4.68 -10.44
C HIS A 158 15.63 4.72 -9.61
N CYS A 159 15.35 3.68 -8.81
CA CYS A 159 14.16 3.68 -7.94
C CYS A 159 14.22 4.80 -6.89
N ALA A 160 15.38 5.07 -6.31
CA ALA A 160 15.56 6.09 -5.29
C ALA A 160 15.53 7.51 -5.86
N LEU A 161 16.22 7.76 -6.99
CA LEU A 161 16.41 9.11 -7.54
C LEU A 161 15.31 9.54 -8.52
N GLU A 162 14.75 8.62 -9.31
CA GLU A 162 13.77 8.97 -10.35
C GLU A 162 12.33 8.69 -9.90
N TYR A 163 12.10 7.59 -9.17
CA TYR A 163 10.79 7.23 -8.66
C TYR A 163 10.55 7.68 -7.22
N GLU A 164 11.57 8.26 -6.59
CA GLU A 164 11.52 8.77 -5.20
C GLU A 164 11.03 7.69 -4.21
N CYS A 165 11.38 6.43 -4.48
CA CYS A 165 10.99 5.30 -3.67
C CYS A 165 11.74 5.33 -2.34
N LEU A 166 11.04 5.72 -1.26
CA LEU A 166 11.64 5.81 0.07
C LEU A 166 12.29 4.51 0.53
N THR A 167 11.73 3.35 0.22
CA THR A 167 12.35 2.06 0.57
C THR A 167 13.67 1.82 -0.18
N ALA A 168 13.80 2.30 -1.42
CA ALA A 168 15.07 2.26 -2.15
C ALA A 168 16.06 3.30 -1.60
N SER A 169 15.59 4.52 -1.31
CA SER A 169 16.40 5.57 -0.67
C SER A 169 16.98 5.10 0.66
N ASN A 170 16.16 4.42 1.46
CA ASN A 170 16.55 3.84 2.74
C ASN A 170 17.63 2.75 2.62
N THR A 171 17.73 2.04 1.49
CA THR A 171 18.86 1.12 1.23
C THR A 171 20.18 1.89 1.13
N PHE A 172 20.20 3.03 0.46
CA PHE A 172 21.42 3.85 0.33
C PHE A 172 21.75 4.60 1.62
N LEU A 173 20.72 5.10 2.31
CA LEU A 173 20.85 5.81 3.59
C LEU A 173 21.02 4.87 4.80
N GLN A 174 20.92 3.56 4.60
CA GLN A 174 21.11 2.52 5.63
C GLN A 174 20.23 2.70 6.87
N ARG A 175 18.98 3.13 6.67
CA ARG A 175 18.01 3.41 7.74
C ARG A 175 16.69 2.69 7.50
N LEU A 176 15.93 2.46 8.57
CA LEU A 176 14.56 1.92 8.51
C LEU A 176 14.45 0.62 7.66
N GLU A 177 13.34 0.47 6.94
CA GLU A 177 13.12 -0.58 5.95
C GLU A 177 13.78 -0.21 4.61
N GLY A 178 14.79 -0.99 4.21
CA GLY A 178 15.44 -0.93 2.91
C GLY A 178 14.92 -1.98 1.93
N ALA A 179 15.17 -1.76 0.65
CA ALA A 179 14.81 -2.64 -0.46
C ALA A 179 15.97 -3.55 -0.90
N VAL A 180 15.67 -4.83 -1.15
CA VAL A 180 16.55 -5.77 -1.87
C VAL A 180 15.73 -6.63 -2.86
N PRO A 181 15.50 -6.13 -4.10
CA PRO A 181 14.63 -6.82 -5.03
C PRO A 181 15.30 -8.04 -5.68
N VAL A 182 14.51 -9.09 -5.92
CA VAL A 182 14.97 -10.36 -6.48
C VAL A 182 14.15 -10.86 -7.66
N SER A 183 12.89 -10.49 -7.78
CA SER A 183 11.94 -11.14 -8.68
C SER A 183 11.50 -10.29 -9.87
N PHE A 184 11.64 -10.90 -11.04
CA PHE A 184 11.16 -10.41 -12.33
C PHE A 184 9.88 -11.10 -12.80
N SER A 185 9.36 -12.08 -12.05
CA SER A 185 8.20 -12.89 -12.44
C SER A 185 7.17 -12.99 -11.32
N CYS A 186 5.90 -13.21 -11.68
CA CYS A 186 4.80 -13.28 -10.72
C CYS A 186 3.86 -14.45 -11.03
N ASN A 187 3.33 -15.08 -9.99
CA ASN A 187 2.29 -16.10 -10.06
C ASN A 187 0.87 -15.52 -9.87
N ALA A 188 0.69 -14.20 -9.86
CA ALA A 188 -0.60 -13.53 -9.74
C ALA A 188 -0.83 -12.60 -10.94
N GLY A 189 -2.09 -12.41 -11.35
CA GLY A 189 -2.49 -11.51 -12.43
C GLY A 189 -3.26 -10.31 -11.90
N CYS A 190 -2.74 -9.64 -10.86
CA CYS A 190 -3.48 -8.62 -10.13
C CYS A 190 -4.02 -7.53 -11.06
N TYR A 191 -5.31 -7.19 -10.95
CA TYR A 191 -5.92 -6.16 -11.77
C TYR A 191 -5.16 -4.83 -11.69
N GLY A 192 -4.84 -4.39 -10.47
CA GLY A 192 -4.07 -3.18 -10.21
C GLY A 192 -2.58 -3.43 -9.96
N CYS A 193 -1.95 -4.39 -10.64
CA CYS A 193 -0.50 -4.65 -10.45
C CYS A 193 0.32 -3.38 -10.75
N ILE A 194 1.18 -3.00 -9.79
CA ILE A 194 1.93 -1.74 -9.83
C ILE A 194 3.22 -1.80 -10.65
N SER A 195 3.66 -3.01 -11.04
CA SER A 195 4.90 -3.24 -11.79
C SER A 195 4.69 -3.75 -13.22
N GLU A 196 3.47 -4.20 -13.54
CA GLU A 196 3.14 -4.81 -14.84
C GLU A 196 1.65 -4.61 -15.12
N GLN A 197 1.32 -4.13 -16.32
CA GLN A 197 -0.06 -4.01 -16.79
C GLN A 197 -0.15 -4.55 -18.22
N PRO A 198 -1.21 -5.30 -18.58
CA PRO A 198 -1.50 -5.63 -19.97
C PRO A 198 -1.67 -4.36 -20.82
N ASP A 199 -1.28 -4.43 -22.09
CA ASP A 199 -1.36 -3.30 -23.04
C ASP A 199 -2.80 -2.76 -23.20
N ASP A 200 -3.81 -3.60 -23.00
CA ASP A 200 -5.24 -3.30 -23.14
C ASP A 200 -5.94 -2.96 -21.80
N SER A 201 -5.19 -2.82 -20.70
CA SER A 201 -5.75 -2.53 -19.37
C SER A 201 -6.44 -1.16 -19.26
N GLY A 202 -6.06 -0.19 -20.10
CA GLY A 202 -6.57 1.18 -20.08
C GLY A 202 -5.92 2.10 -19.03
N PHE A 203 -4.84 1.65 -18.39
CA PHE A 203 -3.98 2.43 -17.49
C PHE A 203 -2.57 1.82 -17.46
N VAL A 204 -1.59 2.52 -16.89
CA VAL A 204 -0.19 2.07 -16.87
C VAL A 204 0.26 1.68 -15.47
N ALA A 205 1.24 0.77 -15.40
CA ALA A 205 1.94 0.48 -14.15
C ALA A 205 2.78 1.71 -13.72
N PRO A 206 2.68 2.16 -12.46
CA PRO A 206 3.47 3.30 -11.97
C PRO A 206 4.96 2.98 -11.79
N GLN A 207 5.34 1.70 -11.72
CA GLN A 207 6.73 1.27 -11.57
C GLN A 207 7.13 0.29 -12.66
N THR A 208 8.42 0.30 -13.01
CA THR A 208 8.97 -0.65 -13.98
C THR A 208 9.42 -1.93 -13.28
N ARG A 209 8.90 -3.09 -13.71
CA ARG A 209 9.37 -4.38 -13.18
C ARG A 209 10.84 -4.64 -13.50
N LEU A 210 11.55 -5.21 -12.52
CA LEU A 210 12.88 -5.78 -12.67
C LEU A 210 12.93 -6.75 -13.87
N LYS A 211 13.95 -6.62 -14.72
CA LYS A 211 14.06 -7.39 -15.98
C LYS A 211 15.15 -8.45 -15.98
N PHE A 212 15.83 -8.64 -14.85
CA PHE A 212 16.92 -9.58 -14.71
C PHE A 212 16.79 -10.37 -13.41
N LYS A 213 17.46 -11.52 -13.38
CA LYS A 213 17.65 -12.29 -12.17
C LYS A 213 18.95 -11.82 -11.50
N PRO A 214 18.91 -11.34 -10.25
CA PRO A 214 20.13 -11.02 -9.53
C PRO A 214 20.86 -12.26 -9.05
N ASP A 215 22.16 -12.11 -8.90
CA ASP A 215 23.05 -13.11 -8.32
C ASP A 215 22.96 -13.05 -6.79
N VAL A 216 23.19 -14.18 -6.13
CA VAL A 216 23.15 -14.26 -4.65
C VAL A 216 24.11 -13.27 -4.01
N GLU A 217 25.30 -13.09 -4.60
CA GLU A 217 26.31 -12.17 -4.09
C GLU A 217 25.82 -10.71 -4.10
N GLU A 218 25.11 -10.30 -5.15
CA GLU A 218 24.57 -8.95 -5.24
C GLU A 218 23.54 -8.66 -4.14
N VAL A 219 22.72 -9.66 -3.84
CA VAL A 219 21.71 -9.63 -2.76
C VAL A 219 22.40 -9.57 -1.39
N VAL A 220 23.39 -10.42 -1.15
CA VAL A 220 24.14 -10.48 0.12
C VAL A 220 24.86 -9.16 0.40
N GLN A 221 25.50 -8.57 -0.61
CA GLN A 221 26.18 -7.28 -0.48
C GLN A 221 25.23 -6.17 0.00
N ILE A 222 24.04 -6.07 -0.62
CA ILE A 222 23.02 -5.08 -0.20
C ILE A 222 22.56 -5.35 1.23
N MET A 223 22.25 -6.60 1.55
CA MET A 223 21.75 -6.97 2.89
C MET A 223 22.78 -6.66 3.98
N LEU A 224 24.06 -7.00 3.78
CA LEU A 224 25.13 -6.72 4.74
C LEU A 224 25.45 -5.23 4.84
N GLU A 225 25.25 -4.46 3.76
CA GLU A 225 25.43 -3.02 3.78
C GLU A 225 24.29 -2.30 4.53
N HIS A 226 23.07 -2.83 4.49
CA HIS A 226 21.93 -2.24 5.19
C HIS A 226 21.80 -2.68 6.67
N LEU A 227 22.10 -3.94 6.99
CA LEU A 227 21.88 -4.54 8.32
C LEU A 227 22.98 -4.14 9.33
N LYS A 228 23.08 -2.83 9.62
CA LYS A 228 24.08 -2.25 10.52
C LYS A 228 23.57 -2.01 11.94
N THR A 229 22.25 -1.88 12.14
CA THR A 229 21.66 -1.58 13.45
C THR A 229 20.62 -2.63 13.86
N PRO A 230 20.35 -2.82 15.17
CA PRO A 230 19.31 -3.75 15.62
C PRO A 230 17.91 -3.44 15.07
N GLN A 231 17.64 -2.20 14.65
CA GLN A 231 16.37 -1.75 14.10
C GLN A 231 16.32 -1.79 12.56
N SER A 232 17.44 -2.06 11.88
CA SER A 232 17.49 -2.14 10.42
C SER A 232 16.59 -3.28 9.93
N ILE A 233 15.74 -2.99 8.94
CA ILE A 233 14.92 -3.99 8.24
C ILE A 233 15.35 -3.99 6.78
N ILE A 234 15.62 -5.17 6.19
CA ILE A 234 15.88 -5.30 4.76
C ILE A 234 14.82 -6.22 4.14
N SER A 235 14.18 -5.77 3.05
CA SER A 235 12.97 -6.40 2.52
C SER A 235 13.10 -6.86 1.08
N PHE A 236 12.79 -8.13 0.85
CA PHE A 236 12.41 -8.65 -0.47
C PHE A 236 10.96 -8.23 -0.82
N GLY A 237 10.60 -8.15 -2.10
CA GLY A 237 9.23 -7.88 -2.56
C GLY A 237 8.90 -6.39 -2.63
N GLN A 238 9.51 -5.66 -3.55
CA GLN A 238 9.31 -4.23 -3.72
C GLN A 238 8.33 -3.92 -4.84
N GLY A 239 7.90 -2.67 -4.95
CA GLY A 239 6.97 -2.24 -6.00
C GLY A 239 7.50 -2.44 -7.42
N CYS A 240 8.82 -2.61 -7.60
CA CYS A 240 9.46 -2.93 -8.87
C CYS A 240 9.58 -4.46 -9.11
N GLU A 241 8.97 -5.31 -8.30
CA GLU A 241 9.08 -6.77 -8.43
C GLU A 241 7.78 -7.44 -8.91
N GLY A 242 7.92 -8.70 -9.30
CA GLY A 242 6.82 -9.66 -9.26
C GLY A 242 6.66 -10.29 -7.86
N GLU A 243 6.42 -11.60 -7.80
CA GLU A 243 6.32 -12.33 -6.54
C GLU A 243 7.72 -12.81 -6.10
N PRO A 244 8.28 -12.35 -4.95
CA PRO A 244 9.64 -12.71 -4.54
C PRO A 244 9.82 -14.20 -4.28
N SER A 245 8.81 -14.92 -3.79
CA SER A 245 8.92 -16.36 -3.52
C SER A 245 9.14 -17.20 -4.78
N THR A 246 8.95 -16.66 -5.98
CA THR A 246 9.39 -17.32 -7.24
C THR A 246 10.92 -17.48 -7.32
N GLN A 247 11.67 -16.67 -6.57
CA GLN A 247 13.14 -16.71 -6.47
C GLN A 247 13.62 -17.32 -5.15
N ALA A 248 12.84 -18.25 -4.56
CA ALA A 248 13.14 -18.86 -3.26
C ALA A 248 14.58 -19.36 -3.11
N LYS A 249 15.17 -19.98 -4.16
CA LYS A 249 16.56 -20.45 -4.11
C LYS A 249 17.56 -19.31 -3.84
N THR A 250 17.39 -18.16 -4.49
CA THR A 250 18.26 -16.99 -4.29
C THR A 250 18.06 -16.41 -2.89
N ILE A 251 16.81 -16.27 -2.45
CA ILE A 251 16.45 -15.75 -1.12
C ILE A 251 17.04 -16.63 -0.01
N ILE A 252 16.82 -17.95 -0.07
CA ILE A 252 17.28 -18.90 0.96
C ILE A 252 18.80 -18.85 1.10
N GLU A 253 19.53 -18.87 -0.02
CA GLU A 253 20.98 -18.81 0.00
C GLU A 253 21.48 -17.48 0.56
N ALA A 254 20.88 -16.36 0.16
CA ALA A 254 21.26 -15.04 0.65
C ALA A 254 21.01 -14.91 2.17
N ILE A 255 19.85 -15.34 2.67
CA ILE A 255 19.55 -15.34 4.11
C ILE A 255 20.60 -16.13 4.87
N LYS A 256 20.93 -17.35 4.44
CA LYS A 256 21.94 -18.19 5.11
C LYS A 256 23.31 -17.51 5.17
N ARG A 257 23.80 -17.01 4.04
CA ARG A 257 25.11 -16.32 3.98
C ARG A 257 25.17 -15.05 4.81
N VAL A 258 24.07 -14.29 4.87
CA VAL A 258 23.97 -13.11 5.73
C VAL A 258 23.98 -13.51 7.19
N ARG A 259 23.23 -14.56 7.57
CA ARG A 259 23.16 -15.04 8.96
C ARG A 259 24.42 -15.77 9.44
N GLU A 260 25.25 -16.28 8.53
CA GLU A 260 26.61 -16.74 8.85
C GLU A 260 27.56 -15.59 9.24
N GLN A 261 27.27 -14.35 8.79
CA GLN A 261 28.12 -13.18 9.01
C GLN A 261 27.57 -12.22 10.08
N THR A 262 26.24 -12.11 10.21
CA THR A 262 25.62 -11.20 11.17
C THR A 262 24.21 -11.64 11.60
N SER A 263 23.92 -11.47 12.89
CA SER A 263 22.59 -11.59 13.47
C SER A 263 21.87 -10.25 13.62
N ILE A 264 22.50 -9.13 13.22
CA ILE A 264 21.93 -7.79 13.37
C ILE A 264 20.75 -7.59 12.40
N GLY A 265 19.75 -6.85 12.88
CA GLY A 265 18.56 -6.43 12.15
C GLY A 265 17.67 -7.57 11.66
N TYR A 266 16.65 -7.21 10.89
CA TYR A 266 15.56 -8.09 10.48
C TYR A 266 15.53 -8.27 8.96
N ILE A 267 15.33 -9.50 8.51
CA ILE A 267 15.06 -9.81 7.10
C ILE A 267 13.57 -10.02 6.93
N ASN A 268 12.97 -9.21 6.05
CA ASN A 268 11.56 -9.21 5.72
C ASN A 268 11.31 -9.69 4.28
N ILE A 269 10.10 -10.18 4.03
CA ILE A 269 9.59 -10.46 2.68
C ILE A 269 8.17 -9.92 2.53
N ASN A 270 7.94 -9.16 1.47
CA ASN A 270 6.62 -8.71 1.05
C ASN A 270 6.12 -9.63 -0.08
N THR A 271 5.05 -10.38 0.13
CA THR A 271 4.69 -11.50 -0.76
C THR A 271 3.17 -11.63 -0.88
N ASN A 272 2.67 -12.29 -1.93
CA ASN A 272 1.31 -12.83 -1.95
C ASN A 272 1.19 -14.14 -1.15
N ALA A 273 2.32 -14.76 -0.79
CA ALA A 273 2.45 -16.00 -0.03
C ALA A 273 1.75 -17.24 -0.62
N GLY A 274 1.39 -17.20 -1.90
CA GLY A 274 0.69 -18.29 -2.59
C GLY A 274 1.52 -19.56 -2.81
N LEU A 275 2.84 -19.44 -2.91
CA LEU A 275 3.75 -20.58 -3.10
C LEU A 275 4.15 -21.20 -1.75
N SER A 276 3.23 -21.93 -1.11
CA SER A 276 3.41 -22.37 0.29
C SER A 276 4.69 -23.18 0.57
N ASP A 277 5.16 -24.02 -0.37
CA ASP A 277 6.41 -24.77 -0.18
C ASP A 277 7.65 -23.87 -0.25
N HIS A 278 7.62 -22.85 -1.11
CA HIS A 278 8.68 -21.85 -1.19
C HIS A 278 8.69 -20.98 0.07
N MET A 279 7.52 -20.55 0.54
CA MET A 279 7.40 -19.76 1.77
C MET A 279 7.86 -20.54 3.00
N ARG A 280 7.55 -21.84 3.10
CA ARG A 280 8.10 -22.71 4.14
C ARG A 280 9.63 -22.71 4.11
N ALA A 281 10.22 -22.94 2.94
CA ALA A 281 11.67 -23.02 2.81
C ALA A 281 12.38 -21.68 3.11
N ILE A 282 11.78 -20.55 2.72
CA ILE A 282 12.26 -19.20 3.05
C ILE A 282 12.15 -18.96 4.56
N THR A 283 11.03 -19.34 5.18
CA THR A 283 10.82 -19.25 6.63
C THR A 283 11.91 -20.01 7.38
N ASP A 284 12.11 -21.28 7.04
CA ASP A 284 13.08 -22.17 7.68
C ASP A 284 14.54 -21.73 7.45
N ALA A 285 14.81 -20.86 6.47
CA ALA A 285 16.13 -20.32 6.22
C ALA A 285 16.57 -19.23 7.23
N GLY A 286 15.63 -18.71 8.04
CA GLY A 286 15.89 -17.66 9.03
C GLY A 286 15.27 -16.31 8.68
N LEU A 287 14.09 -16.33 8.02
CA LEU A 287 13.27 -15.13 7.83
C LEU A 287 12.78 -14.60 9.18
N ASP A 288 12.80 -13.28 9.37
CA ASP A 288 12.38 -12.68 10.65
C ASP A 288 10.98 -12.06 10.56
N LEU A 289 10.67 -11.40 9.45
CA LEU A 289 9.38 -10.73 9.21
C LEU A 289 8.76 -11.23 7.90
N MET A 290 7.43 -11.28 7.85
CA MET A 290 6.69 -11.60 6.63
C MET A 290 5.47 -10.70 6.51
N ARG A 291 5.42 -9.91 5.43
CA ARG A 291 4.26 -9.08 5.09
C ARG A 291 3.54 -9.67 3.89
N VAL A 292 2.28 -10.05 4.09
CA VAL A 292 1.44 -10.61 3.03
C VAL A 292 0.47 -9.58 2.49
N SER A 293 0.50 -9.31 1.18
CA SER A 293 -0.47 -8.39 0.57
C SER A 293 -1.80 -9.09 0.29
N THR A 294 -2.90 -8.51 0.75
CA THR A 294 -4.25 -8.98 0.45
C THR A 294 -5.24 -7.81 0.32
N ILE A 295 -6.33 -8.02 -0.42
CA ILE A 295 -7.47 -7.10 -0.53
C ILE A 295 -8.70 -7.60 0.23
N SER A 296 -8.71 -8.88 0.63
CA SER A 296 -9.86 -9.55 1.22
C SER A 296 -9.47 -10.90 1.82
N ALA A 297 -10.25 -11.37 2.80
CA ALA A 297 -10.20 -12.73 3.31
C ALA A 297 -11.33 -13.63 2.76
N LEU A 298 -12.03 -13.18 1.72
CA LEU A 298 -13.07 -13.91 1.00
C LEU A 298 -12.52 -14.38 -0.36
N ASP A 299 -12.70 -15.67 -0.69
CA ASP A 299 -12.16 -16.26 -1.93
C ASP A 299 -12.64 -15.51 -3.20
N GLU A 300 -13.93 -15.19 -3.30
CA GLU A 300 -14.50 -14.50 -4.47
C GLU A 300 -13.94 -13.09 -4.68
N HIS A 301 -13.68 -12.34 -3.61
CA HIS A 301 -13.10 -11.01 -3.68
C HIS A 301 -11.59 -11.11 -4.00
N TYR A 302 -10.89 -12.01 -3.31
CA TYR A 302 -9.47 -12.27 -3.52
C TYR A 302 -9.18 -12.67 -4.97
N ASP A 303 -9.91 -13.64 -5.50
CA ASP A 303 -9.72 -14.18 -6.85
C ASP A 303 -10.05 -13.16 -7.93
N ALA A 304 -11.09 -12.34 -7.72
CA ALA A 304 -11.45 -11.27 -8.64
C ALA A 304 -10.29 -10.29 -8.86
N TYR A 305 -9.61 -9.89 -7.78
CA TYR A 305 -8.49 -8.96 -7.85
C TYR A 305 -7.16 -9.62 -8.22
N TYR A 306 -6.71 -10.63 -7.48
CA TYR A 306 -5.38 -11.21 -7.60
C TYR A 306 -5.22 -12.15 -8.80
N LYS A 307 -6.31 -12.76 -9.26
CA LYS A 307 -6.33 -13.75 -10.35
C LYS A 307 -5.18 -14.77 -10.18
N PRO A 308 -5.18 -15.54 -9.08
CA PRO A 308 -4.05 -16.36 -8.70
C PRO A 308 -3.77 -17.45 -9.76
N ARG A 309 -2.49 -17.71 -10.04
CA ARG A 309 -2.05 -18.73 -10.99
C ARG A 309 -1.40 -19.88 -10.22
N GLY A 310 -2.16 -20.95 -10.01
CA GLY A 310 -1.68 -22.16 -9.34
C GLY A 310 -1.61 -22.07 -7.80
N TYR A 311 -2.35 -21.15 -7.19
CA TYR A 311 -2.54 -21.08 -5.73
C TYR A 311 -3.94 -20.52 -5.39
N THR A 312 -4.30 -20.56 -4.11
CA THR A 312 -5.59 -20.08 -3.57
C THR A 312 -5.36 -19.26 -2.30
N LEU A 313 -6.38 -18.57 -1.80
CA LEU A 313 -6.31 -17.88 -0.50
C LEU A 313 -5.95 -18.86 0.65
N LYS A 314 -6.38 -20.12 0.57
CA LYS A 314 -5.97 -21.17 1.52
C LYS A 314 -4.46 -21.42 1.54
N ASN A 315 -3.78 -21.29 0.40
CA ASN A 315 -2.31 -21.36 0.35
C ASN A 315 -1.66 -20.19 1.08
N VAL A 316 -2.24 -18.99 0.94
CA VAL A 316 -1.81 -17.77 1.61
C VAL A 316 -1.96 -17.92 3.13
N GLU A 317 -3.12 -18.38 3.60
CA GLU A 317 -3.38 -18.66 5.02
C GLU A 317 -2.36 -19.67 5.59
N LYS A 318 -2.11 -20.75 4.84
CA LYS A 318 -1.14 -21.79 5.23
C LYS A 318 0.28 -21.23 5.37
N SER A 319 0.71 -20.36 4.48
CA SER A 319 2.04 -19.75 4.52
C SER A 319 2.19 -18.81 5.72
N LEU A 320 1.20 -17.94 5.96
CA LEU A 320 1.16 -17.05 7.11
C LEU A 320 1.19 -17.84 8.42
N LYS A 321 0.28 -18.82 8.56
CA LYS A 321 0.21 -19.65 9.76
C LYS A 321 1.53 -20.36 10.02
N TYR A 322 2.14 -20.97 9.00
CA TYR A 322 3.43 -21.65 9.16
C TYR A 322 4.52 -20.70 9.66
N ALA A 323 4.61 -19.50 9.09
CA ALA A 323 5.58 -18.50 9.50
C ALA A 323 5.36 -18.04 10.95
N THR A 324 4.11 -17.73 11.32
CA THR A 324 3.73 -17.39 12.70
C THR A 324 4.11 -18.50 13.67
N ASP A 325 3.76 -19.76 13.37
CA ASP A 325 4.05 -20.93 14.22
C ASP A 325 5.57 -21.17 14.38
N LYS A 326 6.39 -20.63 13.48
CA LYS A 326 7.87 -20.65 13.54
C LYS A 326 8.49 -19.41 14.22
N GLY A 327 7.66 -18.48 14.69
CA GLY A 327 8.12 -17.27 15.38
C GLY A 327 8.48 -16.11 14.46
N VAL A 328 8.17 -16.19 13.16
CA VAL A 328 8.26 -15.03 12.25
C VAL A 328 7.20 -14.02 12.65
N TYR A 329 7.57 -12.74 12.71
CA TYR A 329 6.60 -11.67 12.94
C TYR A 329 5.82 -11.41 11.65
N THR A 330 4.61 -11.95 11.57
CA THR A 330 3.77 -11.91 10.38
C THR A 330 2.83 -10.72 10.41
N SER A 331 2.64 -10.10 9.25
CA SER A 331 1.70 -9.01 9.03
C SER A 331 0.96 -9.17 7.71
N ILE A 332 -0.13 -8.44 7.57
CA ILE A 332 -0.76 -8.23 6.26
C ILE A 332 -0.64 -6.77 5.84
N ASN A 333 -0.37 -6.58 4.56
CA ASN A 333 -0.63 -5.34 3.86
C ASN A 333 -2.08 -5.42 3.32
N TYR A 334 -3.02 -4.85 4.07
CA TYR A 334 -4.43 -4.88 3.73
C TYR A 334 -4.78 -3.68 2.85
N LEU A 335 -4.98 -3.93 1.55
CA LEU A 335 -5.26 -2.88 0.58
C LEU A 335 -6.74 -2.49 0.65
N VAL A 336 -7.05 -1.42 1.40
CA VAL A 336 -8.40 -1.07 1.80
C VAL A 336 -9.12 -0.12 0.84
N PHE A 337 -10.42 -0.30 0.74
CA PHE A 337 -11.32 0.49 -0.10
C PHE A 337 -12.65 0.78 0.62
N PRO A 338 -12.99 2.06 0.85
CA PRO A 338 -14.27 2.46 1.46
C PRO A 338 -15.52 1.97 0.71
N GLY A 339 -16.47 1.40 1.43
CA GLY A 339 -17.67 0.70 0.95
C GLY A 339 -17.43 -0.70 0.39
N VAL A 340 -16.23 -1.26 0.61
CA VAL A 340 -15.89 -2.66 0.32
C VAL A 340 -15.29 -3.32 1.55
N THR A 341 -14.18 -2.78 2.05
CA THR A 341 -13.44 -3.33 3.19
C THR A 341 -14.23 -3.26 4.50
N ASP A 342 -15.06 -2.24 4.65
CA ASP A 342 -15.93 -1.92 5.79
C ASP A 342 -17.34 -2.52 5.67
N ARG A 343 -17.50 -3.57 4.86
CA ARG A 343 -18.69 -4.41 4.84
C ARG A 343 -18.64 -5.44 5.96
N GLU A 344 -19.79 -5.78 6.53
CA GLU A 344 -19.94 -6.81 7.56
C GLU A 344 -19.19 -8.10 7.22
N GLU A 345 -19.42 -8.65 6.01
CA GLU A 345 -18.83 -9.92 5.59
C GLU A 345 -17.30 -9.87 5.44
N GLU A 346 -16.73 -8.71 5.09
CA GLU A 346 -15.28 -8.52 4.95
C GLU A 346 -14.61 -8.35 6.32
N ILE A 347 -15.25 -7.60 7.21
CA ILE A 347 -14.82 -7.40 8.60
C ILE A 347 -14.76 -8.75 9.32
N GLU A 348 -15.84 -9.53 9.29
CA GLU A 348 -15.89 -10.85 9.93
C GLU A 348 -14.84 -11.80 9.36
N ALA A 349 -14.72 -11.86 8.02
CA ALA A 349 -13.76 -12.74 7.36
C ALA A 349 -12.32 -12.39 7.74
N MET A 350 -11.98 -11.10 7.81
CA MET A 350 -10.64 -10.64 8.13
C MET A 350 -10.29 -10.86 9.60
N ILE A 351 -11.22 -10.64 10.54
CA ILE A 351 -11.05 -10.96 11.96
C ILE A 351 -10.72 -12.45 12.11
N GLU A 352 -11.52 -13.31 11.49
CA GLU A 352 -11.31 -14.75 11.57
C GLU A 352 -10.02 -15.20 10.88
N PHE A 353 -9.64 -14.58 9.76
CA PHE A 353 -8.36 -14.82 9.11
C PHE A 353 -7.17 -14.42 10.00
N ALA A 354 -7.24 -13.27 10.66
CA ALA A 354 -6.21 -12.83 11.60
C ALA A 354 -6.08 -13.80 12.79
N ARG A 355 -7.21 -14.24 13.36
CA ARG A 355 -7.24 -15.24 14.45
C ARG A 355 -6.64 -16.58 14.03
N ARG A 356 -7.01 -17.13 12.86
CA ARG A 356 -6.51 -18.43 12.37
C ARG A 356 -5.02 -18.40 12.03
N THR A 357 -4.52 -17.29 11.49
CA THR A 357 -3.11 -17.14 11.11
C THR A 357 -2.22 -16.72 12.27
N GLY A 358 -2.80 -16.10 13.30
CA GLY A 358 -2.07 -15.55 14.44
C GLY A 358 -1.18 -14.37 14.10
N LEU A 359 -1.45 -13.69 12.96
CA LEU A 359 -0.69 -12.52 12.52
C LEU A 359 -0.66 -11.44 13.60
N LYS A 360 0.37 -10.58 13.57
CA LYS A 360 0.64 -9.60 14.62
C LYS A 360 0.38 -8.16 14.23
N LEU A 361 0.21 -7.89 12.94
CA LEU A 361 0.04 -6.53 12.43
C LEU A 361 -0.83 -6.52 11.16
N ILE A 362 -1.83 -5.65 11.15
CA ILE A 362 -2.59 -5.28 9.95
C ILE A 362 -2.15 -3.88 9.53
N GLN A 363 -1.48 -3.80 8.39
CA GLN A 363 -1.08 -2.53 7.78
C GLN A 363 -2.20 -2.07 6.85
N MET A 364 -2.91 -1.04 7.26
CA MET A 364 -4.00 -0.43 6.48
C MET A 364 -3.37 0.40 5.37
N ARG A 365 -3.52 -0.05 4.11
CA ARG A 365 -2.96 0.63 2.95
C ARG A 365 -4.06 1.00 1.98
N ASN A 366 -4.12 2.27 1.60
CA ASN A 366 -5.14 2.72 0.66
C ASN A 366 -4.95 2.01 -0.69
N LEU A 367 -5.94 1.27 -1.15
CA LEU A 367 -5.88 0.58 -2.44
C LEU A 367 -5.77 1.61 -3.57
N ASN A 368 -4.67 1.54 -4.31
CA ASN A 368 -4.39 2.39 -5.45
C ASN A 368 -5.09 1.85 -6.70
N ILE A 369 -6.26 2.40 -7.04
CA ILE A 369 -7.07 1.95 -8.16
C ILE A 369 -8.16 2.98 -8.52
N ASP A 370 -8.59 2.98 -9.78
CA ASP A 370 -9.82 3.67 -10.19
C ASP A 370 -11.04 3.10 -9.43
N PRO A 371 -11.82 3.93 -8.71
CA PRO A 371 -12.95 3.45 -7.92
C PRO A 371 -14.02 2.69 -8.71
N ASP A 372 -14.30 3.09 -9.94
CA ASP A 372 -15.36 2.47 -10.75
C ASP A 372 -14.87 1.14 -11.32
N ALA A 373 -13.60 1.08 -11.74
CA ALA A 373 -12.95 -0.13 -12.20
C ALA A 373 -12.93 -1.19 -11.08
N TYR A 374 -12.60 -0.80 -9.84
CA TYR A 374 -12.58 -1.73 -8.71
C TYR A 374 -13.97 -2.26 -8.36
N LEU A 375 -14.98 -1.39 -8.28
CA LEU A 375 -16.33 -1.80 -7.92
C LEU A 375 -17.03 -2.64 -9.00
N SER A 376 -16.61 -2.51 -10.27
CA SER A 376 -17.07 -3.41 -11.33
C SER A 376 -16.44 -4.80 -11.28
N LEU A 377 -15.33 -4.96 -10.55
CA LEU A 377 -14.59 -6.21 -10.39
C LEU A 377 -15.04 -7.01 -9.18
N ILE A 378 -15.32 -6.34 -8.06
CA ILE A 378 -15.63 -6.97 -6.78
C ILE A 378 -17.12 -7.32 -6.69
N PRO A 379 -17.48 -8.48 -6.10
CA PRO A 379 -18.86 -8.82 -5.81
C PRO A 379 -19.64 -7.73 -5.07
N PRO A 380 -20.98 -7.63 -5.29
CA PRO A 380 -21.82 -6.67 -4.60
C PRO A 380 -21.85 -6.97 -3.08
N ALA A 381 -22.13 -5.93 -2.29
CA ALA A 381 -22.25 -6.06 -0.84
C ALA A 381 -23.35 -7.08 -0.45
N LYS A 382 -23.07 -7.89 0.57
CA LYS A 382 -24.00 -8.87 1.14
C LYS A 382 -24.53 -8.44 2.50
N GLY A 383 -23.74 -7.71 3.29
CA GLY A 383 -24.11 -7.16 4.58
C GLY A 383 -24.07 -5.64 4.63
N GLU A 384 -24.17 -5.10 5.85
CA GLU A 384 -24.16 -3.65 6.11
C GLU A 384 -22.77 -3.04 5.88
N ILE A 385 -22.73 -1.76 5.50
CA ILE A 385 -21.50 -0.97 5.39
C ILE A 385 -21.36 -0.13 6.66
N TYR A 386 -20.34 -0.40 7.47
CA TYR A 386 -20.14 0.22 8.79
C TYR A 386 -19.37 1.55 8.74
N GLY A 387 -18.63 1.79 7.66
CA GLY A 387 -17.68 2.90 7.56
C GLY A 387 -16.28 2.50 8.05
N MET A 388 -15.25 3.01 7.36
CA MET A 388 -13.85 2.70 7.64
C MET A 388 -13.41 3.12 9.05
N LYS A 389 -13.93 4.23 9.59
CA LYS A 389 -13.64 4.66 10.96
C LYS A 389 -14.10 3.60 11.98
N THR A 390 -15.35 3.16 11.85
CA THR A 390 -15.94 2.08 12.66
C THR A 390 -15.17 0.77 12.50
N LEU A 391 -14.77 0.41 11.28
CA LEU A 391 -13.93 -0.77 11.02
C LEU A 391 -12.63 -0.74 11.84
N LEU A 392 -11.94 0.41 11.91
CA LEU A 392 -10.70 0.52 12.68
C LEU A 392 -10.95 0.29 14.17
N ASP A 393 -12.07 0.80 14.71
CA ASP A 393 -12.43 0.61 16.11
C ASP A 393 -12.82 -0.84 16.40
N ILE A 394 -13.55 -1.49 15.48
CA ILE A 394 -13.88 -2.93 15.55
C ILE A 394 -12.59 -3.76 15.58
N TYR A 395 -11.63 -3.51 14.68
CA TYR A 395 -10.38 -4.28 14.66
C TYR A 395 -9.57 -4.11 15.93
N ARG A 396 -9.50 -2.90 16.51
CA ARG A 396 -8.83 -2.67 17.80
C ARG A 396 -9.51 -3.43 18.95
N GLN A 397 -10.82 -3.56 18.91
CA GLN A 397 -11.60 -4.26 19.94
C GLN A 397 -11.52 -5.79 19.78
N GLU A 398 -11.69 -6.30 18.56
CA GLU A 398 -11.83 -7.74 18.27
C GLU A 398 -10.48 -8.47 18.12
N LEU A 399 -9.40 -7.72 17.87
CA LEU A 399 -8.05 -8.23 17.68
C LEU A 399 -7.04 -7.50 18.62
N PRO A 400 -7.19 -7.59 19.95
CA PRO A 400 -6.37 -6.82 20.90
C PRO A 400 -4.86 -7.16 20.85
N ASP A 401 -4.50 -8.35 20.35
CA ASP A 401 -3.11 -8.79 20.19
C ASP A 401 -2.53 -8.47 18.80
N VAL A 402 -3.27 -7.73 17.96
CA VAL A 402 -2.89 -7.35 16.61
C VAL A 402 -2.75 -5.84 16.52
N VAL A 403 -1.57 -5.38 16.14
CA VAL A 403 -1.34 -3.95 15.89
C VAL A 403 -2.09 -3.54 14.62
N ILE A 404 -2.78 -2.41 14.66
CA ILE A 404 -3.32 -1.75 13.46
C ILE A 404 -2.36 -0.62 13.11
N GLY A 405 -1.73 -0.70 11.94
CA GLY A 405 -0.65 0.19 11.51
C GLY A 405 -0.71 0.55 10.03
N SER A 406 0.40 1.03 9.47
CA SER A 406 0.53 1.42 8.05
C SER A 406 1.82 0.94 7.39
N TYR A 407 2.82 0.48 8.15
CA TYR A 407 4.09 0.00 7.62
C TYR A 407 4.71 -1.06 8.53
N THR A 408 5.86 -1.62 8.13
CA THR A 408 6.53 -2.69 8.87
C THR A 408 7.12 -2.15 10.17
N HIS A 409 6.77 -2.77 11.28
CA HIS A 409 7.36 -2.46 12.59
C HIS A 409 8.43 -3.47 12.95
N VAL A 410 9.43 -3.01 13.70
CA VAL A 410 10.33 -3.90 14.42
C VAL A 410 9.49 -4.67 15.46
N PRO A 411 9.67 -5.99 15.62
CA PRO A 411 8.96 -6.76 16.63
C PRO A 411 9.15 -6.17 18.04
N PRO A 412 8.09 -6.12 18.88
CA PRO A 412 8.17 -5.56 20.23
C PRO A 412 9.18 -6.26 21.14
N VAL A 413 9.39 -7.56 20.91
CA VAL A 413 10.42 -8.35 21.59
C VAL A 413 11.61 -8.44 20.65
N ALA A 414 12.76 -7.97 21.12
CA ALA A 414 14.00 -8.03 20.35
C ALA A 414 14.32 -9.48 19.97
N ARG A 415 14.90 -9.65 18.79
CA ARG A 415 15.43 -10.92 18.32
C ARG A 415 16.39 -11.51 19.36
N GLN A 416 16.10 -12.74 19.80
CA GLN A 416 16.93 -13.49 20.75
C GLN A 416 18.16 -14.09 20.07
#